data_AF-A0A419WEM4-F1
#
_entry.id   AF-A0A419WEM4-F1
#
_cell.length_a   1.000
_cell.length_b   1.000
_cell.length_c   1.000
_cell.angle_alpha   90.00
_cell.angle_beta   90.00
_cell.angle_gamma   90.00
#
_symmetry.space_group_name_H-M   'P 1'
#
loop_
_entity.id
_entity.type
_entity.pdbx_description
1 polymer ?
#
loop_
_entity_poly.entity_id
_entity_poly.type
_entity_poly.pdbx_seq_one_letter_code
_entity_poly.pdbx_strand_id
1 'polypeptide(L)' 'MLDRRGSLDVEALLKIVLGLIAVLLVIEIIETLLSGLAWLLGPFVLLVQLAIAVLIVLWLLDRL' A
#
# COMPACT_ATOMS: atom_id res chain seq x y z
N MET A 1 -23.39 -14.94 -30.93
CA MET A 1 -22.27 -14.08 -31.41
C MET A 1 -21.79 -13.29 -30.19
N LEU A 2 -20.90 -13.75 -29.31
CA LEU A 2 -19.51 -14.20 -29.42
C LEU A 2 -19.35 -15.25 -28.30
N ASP A 3 -19.47 -16.54 -28.62
CA ASP A 3 -19.35 -17.59 -27.60
C ASP A 3 -17.90 -18.10 -27.57
N ARG A 4 -17.01 -17.31 -26.94
CA ARG A 4 -15.59 -17.64 -26.70
C ARG A 4 -15.34 -18.08 -25.25
N ARG A 5 -16.40 -18.42 -24.50
CA ARG A 5 -16.28 -18.96 -23.14
C ARG A 5 -15.71 -20.37 -23.27
N GLY A 6 -14.41 -20.54 -22.99
CA GLY A 6 -13.74 -21.84 -23.02
C GLY A 6 -12.79 -22.08 -24.20
N SER A 7 -12.44 -21.07 -24.99
CA SER A 7 -11.39 -21.24 -26.02
C SER A 7 -9.96 -21.29 -25.44
N LEU A 8 -9.82 -21.12 -24.12
CA LEU A 8 -8.54 -21.11 -23.43
C LEU A 8 -8.29 -22.50 -22.87
N ASP A 9 -7.14 -23.08 -23.21
CA ASP A 9 -6.73 -24.36 -22.68
C ASP A 9 -6.59 -24.31 -21.14
N VAL A 10 -6.95 -25.41 -20.47
CA VAL A 10 -6.98 -25.50 -19.00
C VAL A 10 -5.59 -25.24 -18.42
N GLU A 11 -4.55 -25.74 -19.07
CA GLU A 11 -3.16 -25.50 -18.68
C GLU A 11 -2.77 -24.02 -18.81
N ALA A 12 -3.21 -23.34 -19.89
CA ALA A 12 -2.98 -21.92 -20.08
C ALA A 12 -3.70 -21.08 -19.02
N LEU A 13 -4.95 -21.43 -18.69
CA LEU A 13 -5.70 -20.80 -17.61
C LEU A 13 -4.98 -20.97 -16.28
N LEU A 14 -4.53 -22.18 -15.96
CA LEU A 14 -3.83 -22.48 -14.71
C LEU A 14 -2.54 -21.67 -14.57
N LYS A 15 -1.74 -21.55 -15.65
CA LYS A 15 -0.52 -20.73 -15.64
C LYS A 15 -0.82 -19.25 -15.44
N ILE A 16 -1.87 -18.72 -16.06
CA ILE A 16 -2.29 -17.33 -15.87
C ILE A 16 -2.73 -17.11 -14.42
N VAL A 17 -3.56 -17.98 -13.87
CA VAL A 17 -4.02 -17.90 -12.49
C VAL A 17 -2.83 -17.99 -11.51
N LEU A 18 -1.90 -18.92 -11.73
CA LEU A 18 -0.67 -19.02 -10.94
C LEU A 18 0.18 -17.75 -11.01
N GLY A 19 0.34 -17.18 -12.20
CA GLY A 19 1.05 -15.91 -12.38
C GLY A 19 0.36 -14.75 -11.63
N LEU A 20 -0.97 -14.68 -11.70
CA LEU A 20 -1.74 -13.67 -10.96
C LEU A 20 -1.62 -13.85 -9.45
N ILE A 21 -1.70 -15.08 -8.95
CA ILE A 21 -1.48 -15.38 -7.52
C ILE A 21 -0.06 -14.99 -7.11
N ALA A 22 0.95 -15.29 -7.92
CA ALA A 22 2.33 -14.89 -7.62
C ALA A 22 2.48 -13.37 -7.53
N VAL A 23 1.87 -12.61 -8.45
CA VAL A 23 1.84 -11.14 -8.38
C VAL A 23 1.12 -10.67 -7.11
N LEU A 24 -0.01 -11.28 -6.78
CA LEU A 24 -0.80 -10.93 -5.61
C LEU A 24 -0.01 -11.16 -4.31
N LEU A 25 0.71 -12.28 -4.21
CA LEU A 25 1.61 -12.57 -3.09
C LEU A 25 2.73 -11.54 -2.96
N VAL A 26 3.31 -11.08 -4.07
CA VAL A 26 4.35 -10.03 -4.03
C VAL A 26 3.79 -8.72 -3.48
N ILE A 27 2.58 -8.34 -3.89
CA ILE A 27 1.91 -7.14 -3.37
C ILE A 27 1.65 -7.29 -1.86
N GLU A 28 1.14 -8.43 -1.43
CA GLU A 28 0.85 -8.71 -0.02
C GLU A 28 2.11 -8.64 0.86
N ILE A 29 3.25 -9.12 0.35
CA ILE A 29 4.55 -8.99 1.04
C ILE A 29 4.92 -7.52 1.19
N ILE A 30 4.76 -6.71 0.13
CA ILE A 30 5.04 -5.28 0.17
C ILE A 30 4.13 -4.57 1.17
N GLU A 31 2.83 -4.86 1.15
CA GLU A 31 1.86 -4.29 2.10
C GLU A 31 2.20 -4.63 3.54
N THR A 32 2.61 -5.88 3.80
CA THR A 32 3.03 -6.33 5.13
C THR A 32 4.28 -5.56 5.60
N LEU A 33 5.28 -5.39 4.73
CA LEU A 33 6.50 -4.64 5.05
C LEU A 33 6.20 -3.16 5.34
N LEU A 34 5.39 -2.52 4.49
CA LEU A 34 4.98 -1.14 4.67
C LEU A 34 4.17 -0.95 5.95
N SER A 35 3.27 -1.89 6.26
CA SER A 35 2.47 -1.87 7.49
C SER A 35 3.33 -2.04 8.73
N GLY A 36 4.34 -2.93 8.68
CA GLY A 36 5.32 -3.09 9.76
C GLY A 36 6.12 -1.81 10.00
N LEU A 37 6.56 -1.14 8.93
CA LEU A 37 7.27 0.14 9.03
C LEU A 37 6.36 1.26 9.56
N ALA A 38 5.11 1.31 9.10
CA ALA A 38 4.11 2.26 9.57
C ALA A 38 3.77 2.06 11.05
N TRP A 39 3.72 0.81 11.53
CA TRP A 39 3.52 0.53 12.95
C TRP A 39 4.69 1.05 13.80
N LEU A 40 5.93 0.86 13.34
CA LEU A 40 7.12 1.38 14.01
C LEU A 40 7.17 2.91 14.04
N LEU A 41 6.82 3.56 12.93
CA LEU A 41 6.82 5.02 12.80
C LEU A 41 5.55 5.68 13.35
N GLY A 42 4.47 4.93 13.53
CA GLY A 42 3.16 5.42 13.95
C GLY A 42 3.19 6.28 15.21
N PRO A 43 3.85 5.86 16.30
CA PRO A 43 3.98 6.68 17.51
C PRO A 43 4.67 8.03 17.27
N PHE A 44 5.63 8.10 16.34
CA PHE A 44 6.34 9.34 16.01
C PHE A 44 5.51 10.30 15.16
N VAL A 45 4.47 9.81 14.47
CA VAL A 45 3.54 10.67 13.71
C VAL A 45 2.89 11.71 14.63
N LEU A 46 2.53 11.34 15.86
CA LEU A 46 1.97 12.26 16.84
C LEU A 46 2.96 13.38 17.20
N LEU A 47 4.25 13.06 17.35
CA LEU A 47 5.29 14.04 17.65
C LEU A 47 5.51 14.99 16.47
N VAL A 48 5.56 14.46 15.25
CA VAL A 48 5.67 15.27 14.02
C VAL A 48 4.46 16.18 13.88
N GLN A 49 3.25 15.67 14.13
CA GLN A 49 2.01 16.44 14.03
C GLN A 49 1.94 17.53 15.10
N LEU A 50 2.39 17.25 16.32
CA LEU A 50 2.56 18.24 17.37
C LEU A 50 3.61 19.30 16.98
N ALA A 51 4.76 18.89 16.44
CA ALA A 51 5.78 19.81 15.97
C ALA A 51 5.24 20.75 14.88
N ILE A 52 4.50 20.20 13.90
CA ILE A 52 3.81 21.00 12.88
C ILE A 52 2.80 21.97 13.52
N ALA A 53 1.99 21.51 14.46
CA ALA A 53 1.04 22.38 15.16
C ALA A 53 1.74 23.52 15.91
N VAL A 54 2.86 23.24 16.58
CA VAL A 54 3.69 24.26 17.24
C VAL A 54 4.28 25.23 16.23
N LEU A 55 4.81 24.75 15.10
CA LEU A 55 5.34 25.61 14.03
C LEU A 55 4.24 26.53 13.48
N ILE A 56 3.03 26.01 13.28
CA ILE A 56 1.86 26.80 12.84
C ILE A 56 1.53 27.89 13.88
N VAL A 57 1.50 27.55 15.17
CA VAL A 57 1.22 28.53 16.24
C VAL A 57 2.31 29.61 16.31
N LEU A 58 3.58 29.23 16.22
CA LEU A 58 4.70 30.17 16.25
C LEU A 58 4.68 31.11 15.03
N TRP A 59 4.35 30.58 13.85
CA TRP A 59 4.15 31.37 12.65
C TRP A 59 2.99 32.36 12.81
N LEU A 60 1.86 31.93 13.39
CA LEU A 60 0.71 32.80 13.62
C LEU A 60 1.02 33.94 14.61
N LEU A 61 1.91 33.69 15.57
CA LEU A 61 2.40 34.69 16.52
C LEU A 61 3.51 35.59 15.96
N ASP A 62 3.86 35.44 14.68
CA ASP A 62 4.94 36.16 14.00
C ASP A 62 6.31 35.98 14.70
N ARG A 63 6.51 34.82 15.34
CA ARG A 63 7.74 34.47 16.08
C ARG A 63 8.72 33.62 15.26
N LEU A 64 8.44 33.41 13.98
CA LEU A 64 9.13 32.47 13.10
C LEU A 64 9.50 33.20 11.79
#